data_AF-A0A6M4RYT7-F1
#
_entry.id   AF-A0A6M4RYT7-F1
#
_cell.length_a   1.000
_cell.length_b   1.000
_cell.length_c   1.000
_cell.angle_alpha   90.00
_cell.angle_beta   90.00
_cell.angle_gamma   90.00
#
_symmetry.space_group_name_H-M   'P 1'
#
loop_
_entity.id
_entity.type
_entity.pdbx_description
1 polymer ?
#
loop_
_entity_poly.entity_id
_entity_poly.type
_entity_poly.pdbx_seq_one_letter_code
_entity_poly.pdbx_strand_id
1 'polypeptide(L)'
;GRYYATDFTLTELKSLSLSERFDPENKKPIYPNRFPLNEYNFKIPTLEEEIKFIQGLNKSTGRNVGIYPEIKKPFWHKQQGKDISKIVIEILNKYGYKSKEDKIYLQTFDFDELKRIRKEL
;
A
#
# COMPACT_ATOMS: atom_id res chain seq x y z
N GLY A 1 19.60 1.30 14.61
CA GLY A 1 18.80 0.19 14.05
C GLY A 1 17.74 0.74 13.10
N ARG A 2 16.91 -0.13 12.50
CA ARG A 2 15.72 0.24 11.70
C ARG A 2 14.49 -0.49 12.26
N TYR A 3 13.30 0.02 11.96
CA TYR A 3 12.02 -0.61 12.31
C TYR A 3 11.37 -1.15 11.04
N TYR A 4 11.09 -2.46 10.97
CA TYR A 4 10.48 -3.10 9.80
C TYR A 4 8.99 -3.36 10.05
N ALA A 5 8.14 -3.03 9.08
CA ALA A 5 6.69 -3.19 9.24
C ALA A 5 6.26 -4.65 9.51
N THR A 6 7.04 -5.64 9.07
CA THR A 6 6.77 -7.07 9.29
C THR A 6 6.92 -7.53 10.74
N ASP A 7 7.59 -6.74 11.57
CA ASP A 7 7.86 -7.08 12.97
C ASP A 7 6.71 -6.63 13.89
N PHE A 8 5.72 -5.93 13.34
CA PHE A 8 4.57 -5.39 14.06
C PHE A 8 3.27 -6.01 13.56
N THR A 9 2.34 -6.18 14.49
CA THR A 9 0.95 -6.51 14.17
C THR A 9 0.24 -5.32 13.52
N LEU A 10 -0.87 -5.58 12.82
CA LEU A 10 -1.70 -4.51 12.29
C LEU A 10 -2.22 -3.57 13.40
N THR A 11 -2.56 -4.11 14.58
CA THR A 11 -3.01 -3.32 15.72
C THR A 11 -1.92 -2.36 16.21
N GLU A 12 -0.68 -2.82 16.31
CA GLU A 12 0.46 -1.96 16.66
C GLU A 12 0.69 -0.88 15.59
N LEU A 13 0.68 -1.24 14.30
CA LEU A 13 0.80 -0.27 13.21
C LEU A 13 -0.32 0.78 13.23
N LYS A 14 -1.56 0.38 13.54
CA LYS A 14 -2.72 1.26 13.67
C LYS A 14 -2.65 2.18 14.89
N SER A 15 -1.86 1.83 15.91
CA SER A 15 -1.66 2.68 17.08
C SER A 15 -0.73 3.87 16.79
N LEU A 16 0.15 3.73 15.80
CA LEU A 16 1.10 4.77 15.40
C LEU A 16 0.39 6.02 14.86
N SER A 17 1.07 7.16 14.95
CA SER A 17 0.68 8.41 14.28
C SER A 17 1.53 8.61 13.04
N LEU A 18 0.86 8.68 11.89
CA LEU A 18 1.51 8.94 10.60
C LEU A 18 1.74 10.45 10.44
N SER A 19 2.95 10.83 10.06
CA SER A 19 3.37 12.21 9.77
C SER A 19 3.98 12.28 8.37
N GLU A 20 4.02 13.49 7.79
CA GLU A 20 4.81 13.74 6.57
C GLU A 20 6.29 13.47 6.83
N ARG A 21 7.03 13.13 5.77
CA ARG A 21 8.42 12.72 5.86
C ARG A 21 9.30 13.83 6.44
N PHE A 22 10.03 13.49 7.50
CA PHE A 22 11.02 14.37 8.13
C PHE A 22 12.40 13.72 8.18
N ASP A 23 13.41 14.55 8.37
CA ASP A 23 14.79 14.12 8.64
C ASP A 23 14.90 13.65 10.10
N PRO A 24 15.33 12.40 10.36
CA PRO A 24 15.35 11.86 11.72
C PRO A 24 16.36 12.54 12.64
N GLU A 25 17.40 13.20 12.14
CA GLU A 25 18.45 13.84 12.92
C GLU A 25 18.02 15.22 13.40
N ASN A 26 17.54 16.07 12.48
CA ASN A 26 17.20 17.46 12.77
C ASN A 26 15.68 17.72 12.90
N LYS A 27 14.84 16.69 12.68
CA LYS A 27 13.37 16.72 12.77
C LYS A 27 12.67 17.70 11.82
N LYS A 28 13.35 18.20 10.80
CA LYS A 28 12.75 19.12 9.80
C LYS A 28 12.02 18.35 8.71
N PRO A 29 10.96 18.92 8.12
CA PRO A 29 10.28 18.31 6.99
C PRO A 29 11.22 18.21 5.80
N ILE A 30 11.23 17.07 5.11
CA ILE A 30 11.95 16.89 3.85
C ILE A 30 11.34 17.75 2.74
N TYR A 31 10.03 17.98 2.82
CA TYR A 31 9.27 18.81 1.89
C TYR A 31 8.53 19.93 2.65
N PRO A 32 9.18 21.08 2.93
CA PRO A 32 8.66 22.09 3.85
C PRO A 32 7.36 22.77 3.42
N ASN A 33 7.04 22.75 2.12
CA ASN A 33 5.82 23.37 1.58
C ASN A 33 4.66 22.37 1.38
N ARG A 34 4.79 21.14 1.92
CA ARG A 34 3.72 20.14 1.93
C ARG A 34 2.92 20.23 3.23
N PHE A 35 2.15 19.18 3.52
CA PHE A 35 1.30 19.10 4.67
C PHE A 35 2.08 19.24 6.00
N PRO A 36 1.57 19.95 7.01
CA PRO A 36 2.27 20.15 8.28
C PRO A 36 2.59 18.85 9.03
N LEU A 37 3.77 18.77 9.66
CA LEU A 37 4.29 17.52 10.22
C LEU A 37 3.45 16.92 11.36
N ASN A 38 3.04 17.75 12.34
CA ASN A 38 2.56 17.27 13.64
C ASN A 38 1.18 17.82 14.01
N GLU A 39 0.45 18.40 13.07
CA GLU A 39 -0.84 19.06 13.37
C GLU A 39 -2.04 18.11 13.32
N TYR A 40 -1.83 16.85 12.92
CA TYR A 40 -2.91 15.91 12.61
C TYR A 40 -2.59 14.47 13.03
N ASN A 41 -3.64 13.66 13.24
CA ASN A 41 -3.53 12.27 13.70
C ASN A 41 -3.91 11.29 12.57
N PHE A 42 -3.09 11.25 11.51
CA PHE A 42 -3.27 10.25 10.46
C PHE A 42 -2.86 8.86 10.92
N LYS A 43 -3.48 7.85 10.31
CA LYS A 43 -3.23 6.43 10.59
C LYS A 43 -2.83 5.71 9.31
N ILE A 44 -2.07 4.63 9.47
CA ILE A 44 -1.69 3.75 8.36
C ILE A 44 -2.95 3.00 7.89
N PRO A 45 -3.38 3.14 6.62
CA PRO A 45 -4.47 2.35 6.07
C PRO A 45 -3.96 0.98 5.61
N THR A 46 -4.87 0.00 5.59
CA THR A 46 -4.70 -1.25 4.87
C THR A 46 -5.10 -1.07 3.40
N LEU A 47 -4.64 -1.98 2.53
CA LEU A 47 -5.07 -2.02 1.13
C LEU A 47 -6.60 -2.17 1.01
N GLU A 48 -7.22 -3.00 1.86
CA GLU A 48 -8.68 -3.19 1.83
C GLU A 48 -9.46 -1.92 2.21
N GLU A 49 -8.97 -1.15 3.18
CA GLU A 49 -9.58 0.13 3.56
C GLU A 49 -9.48 1.16 2.44
N GLU A 50 -8.34 1.26 1.76
CA GLU A 50 -8.21 2.16 0.61
C GLU A 50 -9.10 1.74 -0.57
N ILE A 51 -9.19 0.45 -0.88
CA ILE A 51 -10.09 -0.04 -1.93
C ILE A 51 -11.54 0.32 -1.61
N LYS A 52 -11.99 0.04 -0.36
CA LYS A 52 -13.34 0.41 0.08
C LYS A 52 -13.58 1.91 0.01
N PHE A 53 -12.58 2.72 0.37
CA PHE A 53 -12.67 4.17 0.28
C PHE A 53 -12.89 4.64 -1.17
N ILE A 54 -12.08 4.16 -2.12
CA ILE A 54 -12.22 4.51 -3.54
C ILE A 54 -13.55 4.01 -4.13
N GLN A 55 -13.96 2.77 -3.82
CA GLN A 55 -15.26 2.25 -4.29
C GLN A 55 -16.44 3.01 -3.67
N GLY A 56 -16.34 3.42 -2.41
CA GLY A 56 -17.32 4.27 -1.74
C GLY A 56 -17.43 5.64 -2.39
N LEU A 57 -16.29 6.26 -2.73
CA LEU A 57 -16.26 7.53 -3.48
C LEU A 57 -16.84 7.37 -4.88
N ASN A 58 -16.49 6.30 -5.61
CA ASN A 58 -17.05 6.03 -6.92
C ASN A 58 -18.58 5.95 -6.87
N LYS A 59 -19.12 5.29 -5.85
CA LYS A 59 -20.57 5.24 -5.61
C LYS A 59 -21.16 6.62 -5.30
N SER A 60 -20.56 7.38 -4.40
CA SER A 60 -21.14 8.66 -3.94
C SER A 60 -21.01 9.79 -4.96
N THR A 61 -19.96 9.78 -5.79
CA THR A 61 -19.71 10.83 -6.78
C THR A 61 -20.16 10.45 -8.19
N GLY A 62 -20.62 9.22 -8.41
CA GLY A 62 -20.94 8.68 -9.75
C GLY A 62 -19.72 8.57 -10.68
N ARG A 63 -18.50 8.66 -10.13
CA ARG A 63 -17.25 8.51 -10.89
C ARG A 63 -16.83 7.05 -10.88
N ASN A 64 -15.87 6.72 -11.74
CA ASN A 64 -15.24 5.41 -11.73
C ASN A 64 -13.71 5.59 -11.78
N VAL A 65 -13.11 5.90 -10.64
CA VAL A 65 -11.67 6.06 -10.44
C VAL A 65 -11.03 4.71 -10.13
N GLY A 66 -9.89 4.45 -10.76
CA GLY A 66 -9.11 3.22 -10.58
C GLY A 66 -8.08 3.29 -9.45
N ILE A 67 -7.35 2.19 -9.25
CA ILE A 67 -6.25 2.09 -8.28
C ILE A 67 -4.93 1.71 -8.96
N TYR A 68 -3.81 2.07 -8.34
CA TYR A 68 -2.46 1.77 -8.88
C TYR A 68 -1.53 1.21 -7.79
N PRO A 69 -1.83 0.02 -7.22
CA PRO A 69 -1.03 -0.58 -6.15
C PRO A 69 0.38 -1.00 -6.62
N GLU A 70 1.36 -0.84 -5.72
CA GLU A 70 2.73 -1.31 -5.92
C GLU A 70 3.10 -2.41 -4.90
N ILE A 71 3.54 -3.58 -5.38
CA ILE A 71 4.13 -4.62 -4.53
C ILE A 71 5.59 -4.24 -4.23
N LYS A 72 5.87 -3.88 -2.97
CA LYS A 72 7.19 -3.46 -2.51
C LYS A 72 8.04 -4.66 -2.07
N LYS A 73 9.20 -4.82 -2.71
CA LYS A 73 10.25 -5.78 -2.30
C LYS A 73 9.70 -7.21 -2.09
N PRO A 74 9.08 -7.83 -3.11
CA PRO A 74 8.48 -9.17 -2.97
C PRO A 74 9.51 -10.24 -2.63
N PHE A 75 10.71 -10.20 -3.22
CA PHE A 75 11.80 -11.11 -2.87
C PHE A 75 12.15 -11.09 -1.37
N TRP A 76 12.26 -9.90 -0.78
CA TRP A 76 12.54 -9.77 0.66
C TRP A 76 11.40 -10.33 1.51
N HIS A 77 10.14 -10.07 1.15
CA HIS A 77 9.00 -10.65 1.86
C HIS A 77 9.01 -12.19 1.83
N LYS A 78 9.37 -12.79 0.69
CA LYS A 78 9.53 -14.25 0.59
C LYS A 78 10.62 -14.78 1.52
N GLN A 79 11.74 -14.07 1.65
CA GLN A 79 12.78 -14.42 2.63
C GLN A 79 12.27 -14.35 4.08
N GLN A 80 11.27 -13.51 4.36
CA GLN A 80 10.57 -13.46 5.65
C GLN A 80 9.42 -14.49 5.76
N GLY A 81 9.32 -15.43 4.82
CA GLY A 81 8.27 -16.46 4.80
C GLY A 81 6.88 -15.94 4.40
N LYS A 82 6.79 -14.78 3.73
CA LYS A 82 5.53 -14.14 3.33
C LYS A 82 5.46 -13.94 1.82
N ASP A 83 4.40 -14.44 1.19
CA ASP A 83 4.15 -14.21 -0.23
C ASP A 83 3.25 -12.99 -0.45
N ILE A 84 3.86 -11.80 -0.41
CA ILE A 84 3.13 -10.53 -0.52
C ILE A 84 2.35 -10.41 -1.84
N SER A 85 2.88 -10.93 -2.95
CA SER A 85 2.23 -10.82 -4.26
C SER A 85 0.93 -11.61 -4.30
N LYS A 86 0.96 -12.85 -3.80
CA LYS A 86 -0.23 -13.69 -3.69
C LYS A 86 -1.29 -13.04 -2.81
N ILE A 87 -0.91 -12.53 -1.63
CA ILE A 87 -1.82 -11.85 -0.71
C ILE A 87 -2.47 -10.62 -1.36
N VAL A 88 -1.67 -9.79 -2.05
CA VAL A 88 -2.19 -8.60 -2.74
C VAL A 88 -3.16 -8.99 -3.85
N ILE A 89 -2.84 -9.98 -4.67
CA ILE A 89 -3.71 -10.44 -5.77
C ILE A 89 -5.03 -11.02 -5.22
N GLU A 90 -4.98 -11.80 -4.14
CA GLU A 90 -6.18 -12.32 -3.48
C GLU A 90 -7.10 -11.19 -2.99
N ILE A 91 -6.53 -10.13 -2.41
CA ILE A 91 -7.28 -8.94 -2.01
C ILE A 91 -7.88 -8.25 -3.25
N LEU A 92 -7.10 -8.01 -4.30
CA LEU A 92 -7.59 -7.37 -5.52
C LEU A 92 -8.75 -8.14 -6.15
N ASN A 93 -8.62 -9.46 -6.25
CA ASN A 93 -9.66 -10.36 -6.75
C ASN A 93 -10.93 -10.32 -5.89
N LYS A 94 -10.78 -10.29 -4.56
CA LYS A 94 -11.91 -10.18 -3.60
C LYS A 94 -12.73 -8.91 -3.84
N TYR A 95 -12.11 -7.81 -4.23
CA TYR A 95 -12.79 -6.53 -4.49
C TYR A 95 -13.13 -6.29 -5.97
N GLY A 96 -12.96 -7.31 -6.82
CA GLY A 96 -13.43 -7.29 -8.20
C GLY A 96 -12.40 -6.84 -9.24
N TYR A 97 -11.14 -6.63 -8.87
CA TYR A 97 -10.05 -6.37 -9.82
C TYR A 97 -9.42 -7.69 -10.25
N LYS A 98 -9.90 -8.26 -11.36
CA LYS A 98 -9.58 -9.62 -11.84
C LYS A 98 -9.04 -9.65 -13.27
N SER A 99 -9.27 -8.61 -14.06
CA SER A 99 -8.90 -8.61 -15.48
C SER A 99 -8.37 -7.26 -15.95
N LYS A 100 -7.95 -7.20 -17.22
CA LYS A 100 -7.35 -6.00 -17.82
C LYS A 100 -8.37 -4.90 -18.11
N GLU A 101 -9.65 -5.25 -18.11
CA GLU A 101 -10.78 -4.34 -18.29
C GLU A 101 -11.07 -3.55 -17.01
N ASP A 102 -10.62 -4.05 -15.85
CA ASP A 102 -10.76 -3.36 -14.58
C ASP A 102 -9.83 -2.14 -14.50
N LYS A 103 -10.26 -1.10 -13.77
CA LYS A 103 -9.49 0.13 -13.60
C LYS A 103 -8.35 -0.03 -12.60
N ILE A 104 -7.33 -0.78 -12.99
CA ILE A 104 -6.17 -1.08 -12.16
C ILE A 104 -4.88 -1.13 -12.97
N TYR A 105 -3.80 -0.66 -12.36
CA TYR A 105 -2.44 -1.06 -12.73
C TYR A 105 -1.74 -1.66 -11.50
N LEU A 106 -1.32 -2.92 -11.59
CA LEU A 106 -0.48 -3.55 -10.57
C LEU A 106 0.98 -3.41 -10.98
N GLN A 107 1.80 -2.76 -10.16
CA GLN A 107 3.22 -2.54 -10.43
C GLN A 107 4.14 -3.19 -9.40
N THR A 108 5.37 -3.45 -9.82
CA THR A 108 6.50 -3.78 -8.95
C THR A 108 7.81 -3.46 -9.67
N PHE A 109 8.87 -3.17 -8.91
CA PHE A 109 10.23 -3.06 -9.46
C PHE A 109 10.91 -4.42 -9.69
N ASP A 110 10.33 -5.50 -9.18
CA ASP A 110 10.91 -6.84 -9.26
C ASP A 110 10.46 -7.55 -10.55
N PHE A 111 11.37 -7.65 -11.52
CA PHE A 111 11.07 -8.20 -12.84
C PHE A 111 10.68 -9.68 -12.80
N ASP A 112 11.35 -10.47 -11.95
CA ASP A 112 11.06 -11.89 -11.86
C ASP A 112 9.75 -12.13 -11.12
N GLU A 113 9.42 -11.29 -10.13
CA GLU A 113 8.10 -11.32 -9.53
C GLU A 113 7.00 -10.94 -10.53
N LEU A 114 7.22 -9.95 -11.40
CA LEU A 114 6.24 -9.60 -12.43
C LEU A 114 5.99 -10.76 -13.40
N LYS A 115 7.04 -11.50 -13.79
CA LYS A 115 6.89 -12.72 -14.61
C LYS A 115 6.09 -13.78 -13.88
N ARG A 116 6.39 -14.00 -12.59
CA ARG A 116 5.70 -14.98 -11.74
C ARG A 116 4.23 -14.64 -11.63
N ILE A 117 3.91 -13.39 -11.29
CA ILE A 117 2.53 -12.89 -11.23
C ILE A 117 1.80 -13.21 -12.53
N ARG A 118 2.40 -12.94 -13.70
CA ARG A 118 1.74 -13.18 -14.99
C ARG A 118 1.51 -14.67 -15.32
N LYS A 119 2.37 -15.57 -14.85
CA LYS A 119 2.40 -16.98 -15.29
C LYS A 119 1.79 -17.94 -14.27
N GLU A 120 1.81 -17.58 -12.99
CA GLU A 120 1.54 -18.50 -11.88
C GLU A 120 0.46 -18.00 -10.92
N LEU A 121 0.12 -16.71 -10.92
CA LEU A 121 -0.86 -16.09 -10.01
C LEU A 121 -2.01 -15.45 -10.80
#